data_AF-A0AAD7I4V0-F1
#
_entry.id   AF-A0AAD7I4V0-F1
#
_cell.length_a   1.000
_cell.length_b   1.000
_cell.length_c   1.000
_cell.angle_alpha   90.00
_cell.angle_beta   90.00
_cell.angle_gamma   90.00
#
_symmetry.space_group_name_H-M   'P 1'
#
loop_
_entity.id
_entity.type
_entity.pdbx_description
1 polymer ?
#
loop_
_entity_poly.entity_id
_entity_poly.type
_entity_poly.pdbx_seq_one_letter_code
_entity_poly.pdbx_strand_id
1 'polypeptide(L)'
;MFDDGEIKSADPLYVFCPAPHRRPLLHLFTRHFCRHPIFPTQDGPKSAAKIREESVYEMYMFCFQRGLREAWGYFWTSWYSPKMWKLWARSTSPYLSRLRTTMNVENFWRQLKHGFLHNHLRPRLDQLVWILVTQVTPAYLAR
;
A
#
# COMPACT_ATOMS: atom_id res chain seq x y z
N MET A 1 14.12 9.23 6.64
CA MET A 1 13.96 10.55 7.27
C MET A 1 13.18 10.25 8.53
N PHE A 2 13.78 10.47 9.70
CA PHE A 2 13.10 10.24 10.99
C PHE A 2 12.06 11.35 11.17
N ASP A 3 10.90 11.03 11.72
CA ASP A 3 9.88 12.05 11.99
C ASP A 3 10.35 12.95 13.14
N ASP A 4 9.94 14.23 13.13
CA ASP A 4 10.33 15.20 14.15
C ASP A 4 9.89 14.71 15.56
N GLY A 5 10.88 14.49 16.44
CA GLY A 5 10.67 13.99 17.81
C GLY A 5 11.03 12.52 18.05
N GLU A 6 11.47 11.77 17.03
CA GLU A 6 11.93 10.39 17.21
C GLU A 6 13.26 10.32 17.97
N ILE A 7 13.26 9.68 19.15
CA ILE A 7 14.46 9.42 19.95
C ILE A 7 15.02 8.06 19.53
N LYS A 8 16.27 8.02 19.09
CA LYS A 8 16.96 6.75 18.81
C LYS A 8 17.17 5.98 20.10
N SER A 9 16.95 4.66 20.05
CA SER A 9 17.34 3.78 21.15
C SER A 9 18.83 3.93 21.42
N ALA A 10 19.19 4.08 22.70
CA ALA A 10 20.58 4.11 23.15
C ALA A 10 21.23 2.71 23.12
N ASP A 11 20.43 1.65 23.03
CA ASP A 11 20.91 0.26 22.98
C ASP A 11 21.41 -0.09 21.57
N PRO A 12 22.70 -0.40 21.37
CA PRO A 12 23.25 -0.77 20.07
C PRO A 12 22.77 -2.14 19.56
N LEU A 13 22.21 -3.00 20.43
CA LEU A 13 21.67 -4.32 20.07
C LEU A 13 20.19 -4.26 19.71
N TYR A 14 19.55 -3.11 19.89
CA TYR A 14 18.14 -2.93 19.59
C TYR A 14 17.87 -3.09 18.09
N VAL A 15 16.94 -3.97 17.75
CA VAL A 15 16.47 -4.18 16.37
C VAL A 15 14.95 -4.22 16.34
N PHE A 16 14.35 -3.15 15.80
CA PHE A 16 12.89 -3.00 15.62
C PHE A 16 12.19 -4.25 15.03
N CYS A 17 12.79 -4.83 13.99
CA CYS A 17 12.33 -6.09 13.40
C CYS A 17 13.53 -6.97 13.01
N PRO A 18 13.77 -8.09 13.72
CA PRO A 18 14.85 -9.01 13.41
C PRO A 18 14.76 -9.59 12.00
N ALA A 19 15.90 -9.75 11.33
CA ALA A 19 16.00 -10.22 9.95
C ALA A 19 15.20 -11.51 9.64
N PRO A 20 15.19 -12.55 10.51
CA PRO A 20 14.46 -13.79 10.25
C PRO A 20 12.95 -13.61 10.04
N HIS A 21 12.36 -12.56 10.61
CA HIS A 21 10.91 -12.35 10.61
C HIS A 21 10.43 -11.42 9.49
N ARG A 22 11.32 -10.62 8.89
CA ARG A 22 10.96 -9.61 7.88
C ARG A 22 10.24 -10.24 6.67
N ARG A 23 10.81 -11.29 6.08
CA ARG A 23 10.25 -11.95 4.89
C ARG A 23 8.90 -12.63 5.17
N PRO A 24 8.74 -13.45 6.22
CA PRO A 24 7.45 -13.99 6.59
C PRO A 24 6.38 -12.92 6.86
N LEU A 25 6.77 -11.83 7.53
CA LEU A 25 5.86 -10.74 7.86
C LEU A 25 5.38 -10.02 6.58
N LEU A 26 6.29 -9.67 5.67
CA LEU A 26 5.93 -9.09 4.37
C LEU A 26 5.04 -10.02 3.54
N HIS A 27 5.29 -11.33 3.60
CA HIS A 27 4.41 -12.30 2.95
C HIS A 27 3.00 -12.26 3.54
N LEU A 28 2.88 -12.29 4.87
CA LEU A 28 1.60 -12.19 5.59
C LEU A 28 0.85 -10.91 5.21
N PHE A 29 1.55 -9.77 5.26
CA PHE A 29 1.04 -8.45 4.91
C PHE A 29 0.52 -8.39 3.47
N THR A 30 1.30 -8.90 2.51
CA THR A 30 0.94 -8.92 1.08
C THR A 30 -0.27 -9.83 0.85
N ARG A 31 -0.35 -10.96 1.56
CA ARG A 31 -1.52 -11.84 1.47
C ARG A 31 -2.77 -11.16 2.01
N HIS A 32 -2.68 -10.44 3.13
CA HIS A 32 -3.80 -9.69 3.71
C HIS A 32 -4.29 -8.58 2.78
N PHE A 33 -3.38 -7.86 2.13
CA PHE A 33 -3.71 -6.87 1.08
C PHE A 33 -4.58 -7.48 -0.03
N CYS A 34 -4.25 -8.71 -0.45
CA CYS A 34 -4.90 -9.38 -1.56
C CYS A 34 -6.21 -10.09 -1.20
N ARG A 35 -6.58 -10.21 0.09
CA ARG A 35 -7.87 -10.85 0.46
C ARG A 35 -9.05 -9.99 -0.01
N HIS A 36 -10.08 -10.66 -0.52
CA HIS A 36 -11.27 -10.01 -1.06
C HIS A 36 -12.49 -10.94 -0.95
N PRO A 37 -13.71 -10.41 -0.66
CA PRO A 37 -14.93 -11.24 -0.56
C PRO A 37 -15.30 -12.05 -1.82
N ILE A 38 -14.89 -11.58 -3.00
CA ILE A 38 -15.13 -12.26 -4.29
C ILE A 38 -14.34 -13.56 -4.42
N PHE A 39 -13.20 -13.70 -3.73
CA PHE A 39 -12.39 -14.90 -3.88
C PHE A 39 -12.97 -16.07 -3.10
N PRO A 40 -13.05 -17.27 -3.71
CA PRO A 40 -13.54 -18.45 -3.01
C PRO A 40 -12.58 -18.82 -1.88
N THR A 41 -13.13 -19.09 -0.71
CA THR A 41 -12.40 -19.67 0.43
C THR A 41 -12.98 -21.06 0.71
N GLN A 42 -12.20 -21.95 1.32
CA GLN A 42 -12.66 -23.30 1.69
C GLN A 42 -13.91 -23.26 2.59
N ASP A 43 -14.00 -22.25 3.46
CA ASP A 43 -15.13 -22.04 4.38
C ASP A 43 -16.33 -21.29 3.75
N GLY A 44 -16.32 -21.07 2.42
CA GLY A 44 -17.29 -20.22 1.72
C GLY A 44 -16.89 -18.74 1.63
N PRO A 45 -17.74 -17.89 1.00
CA PRO A 45 -17.44 -16.48 0.81
C PRO A 45 -17.42 -15.74 2.15
N LYS A 46 -16.33 -15.00 2.42
CA LYS A 46 -16.15 -14.24 3.66
C LYS A 46 -16.51 -12.77 3.47
N SER A 47 -17.19 -12.19 4.45
CA SER A 47 -17.46 -10.75 4.47
C SER A 47 -16.17 -9.93 4.66
N ALA A 48 -16.19 -8.67 4.21
CA ALA A 48 -15.07 -7.75 4.40
C ALA A 48 -14.65 -7.60 5.88
N ALA A 49 -15.64 -7.58 6.78
CA ALA A 49 -15.41 -7.52 8.22
C ALA A 49 -14.71 -8.78 8.74
N LYS A 50 -15.14 -9.96 8.31
CA LYS A 50 -14.52 -11.23 8.70
C LYS A 50 -13.09 -11.35 8.18
N ILE A 51 -12.86 -10.96 6.93
CA ILE A 51 -11.51 -10.91 6.34
C ILE A 51 -10.57 -10.03 7.17
N ARG A 52 -11.04 -8.85 7.59
CA ARG A 52 -10.27 -7.94 8.44
C ARG A 52 -9.97 -8.56 9.80
N GLU A 53 -11.00 -9.08 10.48
CA GLU A 53 -10.86 -9.73 11.79
C GLU A 53 -9.79 -10.83 11.76
N GLU A 54 -9.90 -11.76 10.81
CA GLU A 54 -8.96 -12.86 10.65
C GLU A 54 -7.54 -12.36 10.33
N SER A 55 -7.40 -11.37 9.44
CA SER A 55 -6.10 -10.82 9.06
C SER A 55 -5.40 -10.09 10.21
N VAL A 56 -6.18 -9.34 11.00
CA VAL A 56 -5.70 -8.63 12.20
C VAL A 56 -5.24 -9.65 13.24
N TYR A 57 -6.07 -10.65 13.53
CA TYR A 57 -5.77 -11.69 14.49
C TYR A 57 -4.51 -12.47 14.09
N GLU A 58 -4.40 -12.84 12.81
CA GLU A 58 -3.27 -13.58 12.29
C GLU A 58 -1.95 -12.78 12.37
N MET A 59 -1.95 -11.50 12.01
CA MET A 59 -0.78 -10.63 12.15
C MET A 59 -0.41 -10.42 13.62
N TYR A 60 -1.40 -10.20 14.48
CA TYR A 60 -1.19 -10.04 15.92
C TYR A 60 -0.55 -11.29 16.52
N MET A 61 -1.12 -12.48 16.27
CA MET A 61 -0.59 -13.74 16.78
C MET A 61 0.81 -14.02 16.26
N PHE A 62 1.09 -13.71 14.98
CA PHE A 62 2.42 -13.86 14.42
C PHE A 62 3.46 -13.03 15.20
N CYS A 63 3.16 -11.77 15.49
CA CYS A 63 4.03 -10.88 16.24
C CYS A 63 4.12 -11.26 17.72
N PHE A 64 3.00 -11.59 18.36
CA PHE A 64 2.92 -11.95 19.77
C PHE A 64 3.77 -13.17 20.10
N GLN A 65 3.65 -14.25 19.31
CA GLN A 65 4.43 -15.49 19.49
C GLN A 65 5.95 -15.29 19.34
N ARG A 66 6.37 -14.21 18.66
CA ARG A 66 7.79 -13.92 18.35
C ARG A 66 8.34 -12.73 19.12
N GLY A 67 7.56 -12.19 20.07
CA GLY A 67 7.98 -11.02 20.86
C GLY A 67 8.10 -9.72 20.07
N LEU A 68 7.50 -9.62 18.87
CA LEU A 68 7.63 -8.48 17.96
C LEU A 68 6.64 -7.35 18.28
N ARG A 69 6.69 -6.84 19.51
CA ARG A 69 5.70 -5.87 20.04
C ARG A 69 5.69 -4.56 19.27
N GLU A 70 6.86 -4.03 18.95
CA GLU A 70 7.01 -2.74 18.26
C GLU A 70 6.63 -2.85 16.79
N ALA A 71 7.04 -3.94 16.13
CA ALA A 71 6.59 -4.25 14.78
C ALA A 71 5.06 -4.34 14.74
N TRP A 72 4.43 -5.04 15.70
CA TRP A 72 2.96 -5.06 15.82
C TRP A 72 2.39 -3.66 16.01
N GLY A 73 2.97 -2.86 16.92
CA GLY A 73 2.57 -1.47 17.14
C GLY A 73 2.53 -0.70 15.82
N TYR A 74 3.63 -0.69 15.07
CA TYR A 74 3.71 -0.08 13.75
C TYR A 74 2.66 -0.61 12.76
N PHE A 75 2.48 -1.94 12.69
CA PHE A 75 1.50 -2.53 11.79
C PHE A 75 0.08 -2.11 12.15
N TRP A 76 -0.25 -2.07 13.43
CA TRP A 76 -1.54 -1.61 13.91
C TRP A 76 -1.81 -0.16 13.55
N THR A 77 -0.93 0.77 13.93
CA THR A 77 -1.13 2.20 13.68
C THR A 77 -1.18 2.52 12.20
N SER A 78 -0.28 1.91 11.41
CA SER A 78 -0.10 2.27 10.00
C SER A 78 -1.05 1.52 9.05
N TRP A 79 -1.51 0.32 9.41
CA TRP A 79 -2.21 -0.56 8.47
C TRP A 79 -3.47 -1.23 9.05
N TYR A 80 -3.37 -1.90 10.20
CA TYR A 80 -4.45 -2.77 10.69
C TYR A 80 -5.55 -2.07 11.49
N SER A 81 -5.35 -0.82 11.92
CA SER A 81 -6.40 -0.03 12.57
C SER A 81 -7.63 0.15 11.66
N PRO A 82 -8.86 0.28 12.21
CA PRO A 82 -10.07 0.46 11.39
C PRO A 82 -9.98 1.63 10.41
N LYS A 83 -9.35 2.73 10.83
CA LYS A 83 -9.14 3.94 10.02
C LYS A 83 -8.23 3.63 8.83
N MET A 84 -7.09 2.98 9.08
CA MET A 84 -6.10 2.71 8.04
C MET A 84 -6.54 1.57 7.12
N TRP A 85 -7.15 0.51 7.65
CA TRP A 85 -7.58 -0.67 6.89
C TRP A 85 -8.39 -0.30 5.65
N LYS A 86 -9.32 0.66 5.78
CA LYS A 86 -10.15 1.16 4.69
C LYS A 86 -9.36 1.74 3.52
N LEU A 87 -8.15 2.26 3.77
CA LEU A 87 -7.32 2.95 2.78
C LEU A 87 -6.42 2.01 1.98
N TRP A 88 -6.02 0.86 2.53
CA TRP A 88 -5.04 -0.02 1.88
C TRP A 88 -5.59 -1.41 1.52
N ALA A 89 -6.51 -1.98 2.31
CA ALA A 89 -6.97 -3.34 2.08
C ALA A 89 -7.95 -3.40 0.90
N ARG A 90 -7.80 -4.40 0.02
CA ARG A 90 -8.72 -4.56 -1.11
C ARG A 90 -10.11 -4.99 -0.67
N SER A 91 -10.23 -5.70 0.43
CA SER A 91 -11.50 -6.24 0.93
C SER A 91 -12.55 -5.19 1.27
N THR A 92 -12.16 -3.91 1.40
CA THR A 92 -13.09 -2.81 1.72
C THR A 92 -13.88 -2.32 0.52
N SER A 93 -13.38 -2.58 -0.69
CA SER A 93 -14.05 -2.23 -1.94
C SER A 93 -14.98 -3.38 -2.36
N PRO A 94 -16.19 -3.09 -2.88
CA PRO A 94 -17.00 -4.11 -3.54
C PRO A 94 -16.41 -4.53 -4.90
N TYR A 95 -15.59 -3.67 -5.50
CA TYR A 95 -14.96 -3.90 -6.80
C TYR A 95 -13.50 -4.30 -6.65
N LEU A 96 -13.07 -5.26 -7.47
CA LEU A 96 -11.68 -5.65 -7.59
C LEU A 96 -11.07 -5.02 -8.85
N SER A 97 -10.02 -4.23 -8.69
CA SER A 97 -9.28 -3.68 -9.83
C SER A 97 -8.56 -4.79 -10.60
N ARG A 98 -8.78 -4.87 -11.92
CA ARG A 98 -8.09 -5.81 -12.82
C ARG A 98 -6.58 -5.51 -12.92
N LEU A 99 -6.19 -4.26 -12.69
CA LEU A 99 -4.82 -3.78 -12.77
C LEU A 99 -4.45 -3.09 -11.46
N ARG A 100 -3.21 -3.29 -10.99
CA ARG A 100 -2.71 -2.60 -9.79
C ARG A 100 -2.58 -1.11 -10.13
N THR A 101 -3.47 -0.29 -9.58
CA THR A 101 -3.58 1.16 -9.88
C THR A 101 -2.26 1.88 -9.70
N THR A 102 -1.46 1.51 -8.70
CA THR A 102 -0.14 2.11 -8.46
C THR A 102 0.78 1.99 -9.68
N MET A 103 0.82 0.83 -10.33
CA MET A 103 1.71 0.57 -11.46
C MET A 103 1.30 1.37 -12.70
N ASN A 104 0.00 1.45 -12.99
CA ASN A 104 -0.49 2.21 -14.13
C ASN A 104 -0.36 3.72 -13.91
N VAL A 105 -0.63 4.18 -12.69
CA VAL A 105 -0.48 5.60 -12.31
C VAL A 105 1.00 6.00 -12.34
N GLU A 106 1.90 5.20 -11.78
CA GLU A 106 3.35 5.44 -11.84
C GLU A 106 3.86 5.45 -13.28
N ASN A 107 3.42 4.49 -14.11
CA ASN A 107 3.78 4.46 -15.52
C ASN A 107 3.23 5.66 -16.28
N PHE A 108 1.99 6.08 -16.02
CA PHE A 108 1.41 7.29 -16.57
C PHE A 108 2.24 8.52 -16.20
N TRP A 109 2.58 8.71 -14.91
CA TRP A 109 3.41 9.83 -14.47
C TRP A 109 4.82 9.78 -15.05
N ARG A 110 5.40 8.59 -15.21
CA ARG A 110 6.68 8.41 -15.90
C ARG A 110 6.58 8.90 -17.35
N GLN A 111 5.58 8.46 -18.09
CA GLN A 111 5.37 8.88 -19.49
C GLN A 111 5.06 10.37 -19.60
N LEU A 112 4.25 10.93 -18.70
CA LEU A 112 3.95 12.36 -18.67
C LEU A 112 5.23 13.18 -18.47
N LYS A 113 6.03 12.82 -17.46
CA LYS A 113 7.28 13.54 -17.13
C LYS A 113 8.31 13.44 -18.25
N HIS A 114 8.58 12.24 -18.75
CA HIS A 114 9.66 12.01 -19.72
C HIS A 114 9.24 12.28 -21.17
N GLY A 115 7.98 12.03 -21.52
CA GLY A 115 7.48 12.26 -22.88
C GLY A 115 7.09 13.71 -23.12
N PHE A 116 6.29 14.29 -22.22
CA PHE A 116 5.61 15.56 -22.48
C PHE A 116 6.20 16.74 -21.70
N LEU A 117 6.77 16.50 -20.51
CA LEU A 117 7.28 17.56 -19.63
C LEU A 117 8.81 17.62 -19.55
N HIS A 118 9.54 16.96 -20.46
CA HIS A 118 11.00 16.84 -20.39
C HIS A 118 11.71 18.20 -20.42
N ASN A 119 11.18 19.18 -21.15
CA ASN A 119 11.72 20.54 -21.24
C ASN A 119 11.05 21.54 -20.27
N HIS A 120 10.14 21.07 -19.41
CA HIS A 120 9.33 21.94 -18.56
C HIS A 120 9.58 21.59 -17.09
N LEU A 121 10.58 22.23 -16.51
CA LEU A 121 10.83 22.19 -15.07
C LEU A 121 9.74 23.01 -14.37
N ARG A 122 8.79 22.33 -13.71
CA ARG A 122 7.66 22.92 -12.97
C ARG A 122 6.73 23.78 -13.85
N PRO A 123 5.98 23.16 -14.79
CA PRO A 123 5.00 23.89 -15.58
C PRO A 123 3.96 24.57 -14.69
N ARG A 124 3.51 25.77 -15.08
CA ARG A 124 2.33 26.39 -14.46
C ARG A 124 1.10 25.50 -14.68
N LEU A 125 0.12 25.59 -13.78
CA LEU A 125 -1.08 24.73 -13.82
C LEU A 125 -1.78 24.81 -15.19
N ASP A 126 -1.96 26.02 -15.73
CA ASP A 126 -2.63 26.22 -17.02
C ASP A 126 -1.88 25.55 -18.18
N GLN A 127 -0.55 25.63 -18.17
CA GLN A 127 0.30 25.00 -19.18
C GLN A 127 0.24 23.47 -19.05
N LEU A 128 0.24 22.93 -17.83
CA LEU A 128 0.09 21.51 -17.60
C LEU A 128 -1.27 21.00 -18.10
N VAL A 129 -2.35 21.72 -17.80
CA VAL A 129 -3.71 21.39 -18.27
C VAL A 129 -3.77 21.42 -19.79
N TRP A 130 -3.20 22.45 -20.42
CA TRP A 130 -3.13 22.53 -21.88
C TRP A 130 -2.38 21.34 -22.47
N ILE A 131 -1.21 20.95 -21.94
CA ILE A 131 -0.44 19.78 -22.38
C ILE A 131 -1.25 18.48 -22.21
N LEU A 132 -1.94 18.32 -21.09
CA LEU A 132 -2.77 17.14 -20.83
C LEU A 132 -3.90 16.99 -21.85
N VAL A 133 -4.60 18.09 -22.16
CA VAL A 133 -5.75 18.09 -23.07
C VAL A 133 -5.32 17.99 -24.53
N THR A 134 -4.28 18.71 -24.93
CA THR A 134 -3.91 18.85 -26.35
C THR A 134 -2.87 17.85 -26.83
N GLN A 135 -2.02 17.33 -25.95
CA GLN A 135 -0.92 16.43 -26.34
C GLN A 135 -1.10 15.03 -25.76
N VAL A 136 -1.31 14.94 -24.44
CA VAL A 136 -1.34 13.65 -23.75
C VAL A 136 -2.59 12.88 -24.13
N THR A 137 -3.78 13.47 -23.95
CA THR A 137 -5.06 12.78 -24.21
C THR A 137 -5.17 12.29 -25.65
N PRO A 138 -4.87 13.08 -26.69
CA PRO A 138 -4.91 12.59 -28.07
C PRO A 138 -3.92 11.48 -28.36
N ALA A 139 -2.70 11.53 -27.79
CA ALA A 139 -1.70 10.49 -27.97
C ALA A 139 -2.13 9.14 -27.36
N TYR A 140 -2.91 9.16 -26.27
CA TYR A 140 -3.49 7.95 -25.69
C TYR A 140 -4.71 7.45 -26.47
N LEU A 141 -5.50 8.33 -27.08
CA LEU A 141 -6.69 7.96 -27.87
C LEU A 141 -6.36 7.48 -29.29
N ALA A 142 -5.23 7.91 -29.86
CA ALA A 142 -4.77 7.49 -31.17
C ALA A 142 -4.12 6.09 -31.19
N ARG A 143 -4.01 5.43 -30.02
CA ARG A 143 -3.30 4.17 -29.81
C ARG A 143 -4.27 3.05 -29.49
#